data_AF-A0A1Q3R4C3-F1
#
_entry.id   AF-A0A1Q3R4C3-F1
#
_cell.length_a   1.000
_cell.length_b   1.000
_cell.length_c   1.000
_cell.angle_alpha   90.00
_cell.angle_beta   90.00
_cell.angle_gamma   90.00
#
_symmetry.space_group_name_H-M   'P 1'
#
loop_
_entity.id
_entity.type
_entity.pdbx_description
1 polymer ?
#
loop_
_entity_poly.entity_id
_entity_poly.type
_entity_poly.pdbx_seq_one_letter_code
_entity_poly.pdbx_strand_id
1 'polypeptide(L)'
;MERLLTPAEVAELECQLPAGLTEPMRELALCLYTVLVRRDARCGQAAPDADWQAALRAQAQLAMEQLQYLSGHMGGGGFYLAKGVAAMLAARDELIWREFNGRNYAELARRHGLTEMRVRQIVAEQRARDVQQRQGRLPGLDDQ
;
A
#
# COMPACT_ATOMS: atom_id res chain seq x y z
N MET A 1 15.90 15.61 0.44
CA MET A 1 16.36 14.67 -0.59
C MET A 1 16.20 13.26 -0.04
N GLU A 2 15.25 12.49 -0.55
CA GLU A 2 15.15 11.06 -0.26
C GLU A 2 16.47 10.40 -0.71
N ARG A 3 17.23 9.78 0.20
CA ARG A 3 18.44 9.04 -0.19
C ARG A 3 18.03 7.86 -1.05
N LEU A 4 18.30 7.93 -2.35
CA LEU A 4 18.18 6.77 -3.23
C LEU A 4 19.29 5.78 -2.88
N LEU A 5 18.96 4.48 -2.85
CA LEU A 5 19.94 3.42 -2.65
C LEU A 5 20.96 3.43 -3.79
N THR A 6 22.20 3.04 -3.50
CA THR A 6 23.21 2.89 -4.55
C THR A 6 22.95 1.62 -5.37
N PRO A 7 23.47 1.52 -6.61
CA PRO A 7 23.34 0.29 -7.40
C PRO A 7 23.89 -0.95 -6.69
N ALA A 8 24.95 -0.80 -5.88
CA ALA A 8 25.52 -1.89 -5.10
C ALA A 8 24.57 -2.35 -3.98
N GLU A 9 23.89 -1.42 -3.31
CA GLU A 9 22.89 -1.75 -2.28
C GLU A 9 21.65 -2.44 -2.88
N VAL A 10 21.20 -1.98 -4.05
CA VAL A 10 20.07 -2.59 -4.77
C VAL A 10 20.42 -3.99 -5.27
N ALA A 11 21.65 -4.18 -5.80
CA ALA A 11 22.11 -5.48 -6.29
C ALA A 11 21.98 -6.59 -5.25
N GLU A 12 22.13 -6.28 -3.96
CA GLU A 12 22.05 -7.29 -2.91
C GLU A 12 20.63 -7.78 -2.62
N LEU A 13 19.62 -6.96 -2.86
CA LEU A 13 18.23 -7.40 -2.90
C LEU A 13 17.97 -8.22 -4.17
N GLU A 14 18.43 -7.71 -5.32
CA GLU A 14 18.24 -8.34 -6.63
C GLU A 14 18.73 -9.79 -6.68
N CYS A 15 19.89 -10.07 -6.08
CA CYS A 15 20.44 -11.43 -5.98
C CYS A 15 19.55 -12.42 -5.20
N GLN A 16 18.62 -11.93 -4.37
CA GLN A 16 17.74 -12.77 -3.56
C GLN A 16 16.32 -12.89 -4.12
N LEU A 17 15.96 -12.06 -5.11
CA LEU A 17 14.63 -12.07 -5.70
C LEU A 17 14.45 -13.28 -6.63
N PRO A 18 13.31 -14.00 -6.55
CA PRO A 18 13.07 -15.13 -7.42
C PRO A 18 12.86 -14.67 -8.87
N ALA A 19 13.39 -15.43 -9.84
CA ALA A 19 13.37 -15.07 -11.26
C ALA A 19 11.96 -14.87 -11.87
N GLY A 20 10.92 -15.44 -11.25
CA GLY A 20 9.52 -15.33 -11.68
C GLY A 20 8.71 -14.26 -10.95
N LEU A 21 9.34 -13.43 -10.11
CA LEU A 21 8.63 -12.39 -9.37
C LEU A 21 8.08 -11.32 -10.32
N THR A 22 6.82 -10.95 -10.16
CA THR A 22 6.20 -9.91 -10.98
C THR A 22 6.81 -8.54 -10.66
N GLU A 23 6.83 -7.63 -11.64
CA GLU A 23 7.39 -6.29 -11.47
C GLU A 23 6.80 -5.52 -10.27
N PRO A 24 5.47 -5.53 -10.02
CA PRO A 24 4.92 -4.87 -8.83
C PRO A 24 5.40 -5.47 -7.51
N MET A 25 5.63 -6.78 -7.46
CA MET A 25 6.15 -7.45 -6.26
C MET A 25 7.64 -7.15 -6.06
N ARG A 26 8.41 -7.02 -7.15
CA ARG A 26 9.79 -6.51 -7.13
C ARG A 26 9.85 -5.08 -6.61
N GLU A 27 8.99 -4.20 -7.09
CA GLU A 27 8.90 -2.81 -6.62
C GLU A 27 8.50 -2.75 -5.14
N LEU A 28 7.57 -3.59 -4.70
CA LEU A 28 7.19 -3.70 -3.29
C LEU A 28 8.36 -4.18 -2.41
N ALA A 29 9.11 -5.21 -2.84
CA ALA A 29 10.31 -5.66 -2.13
C ALA A 29 11.33 -4.53 -1.98
N LEU A 30 11.58 -3.79 -3.07
CA LEU A 30 12.49 -2.65 -3.07
C LEU A 30 12.04 -1.54 -2.11
N CYS A 31 10.74 -1.25 -2.05
CA CYS A 31 10.18 -0.28 -1.11
C CYS A 31 10.43 -0.71 0.35
N LEU A 32 10.13 -1.96 0.70
CA LEU A 32 10.35 -2.49 2.05
C LEU A 32 11.83 -2.46 2.43
N TYR A 33 12.69 -2.95 1.54
CA TYR A 33 14.14 -2.97 1.71
C TYR A 33 14.72 -1.57 1.88
N THR A 34 14.28 -0.60 1.06
CA THR A 34 14.74 0.79 1.12
C THR A 34 14.52 1.41 2.50
N VAL A 35 13.39 1.12 3.16
CA VAL A 35 13.12 1.63 4.51
C VAL A 35 14.08 1.04 5.54
N LEU A 36 14.48 -0.23 5.40
CA LEU A 36 15.44 -0.89 6.29
C LEU A 36 16.85 -0.31 6.10
N VAL A 37 17.32 -0.25 4.86
CA VAL A 37 18.68 0.22 4.53
C VAL A 37 18.87 1.68 4.95
N ARG A 38 17.88 2.56 4.70
CA ARG A 38 17.94 3.98 5.07
C ARG A 38 18.08 4.25 6.57
N ARG A 39 17.78 3.28 7.43
CA ARG A 39 17.97 3.42 8.89
C ARG A 39 19.42 3.28 9.30
N ASP A 40 20.24 2.63 8.47
CA ASP A 40 21.67 2.50 8.72
C ASP A 40 22.40 3.76 8.24
N ALA A 41 23.35 4.25 9.04
CA ALA A 41 24.12 5.44 8.72
C ALA A 41 25.02 5.26 7.48
N ARG A 42 25.37 4.00 7.15
CA ARG A 42 26.19 3.62 6.00
C ARG A 42 25.46 3.69 4.66
N CYS A 43 24.13 3.83 4.67
CA CYS A 43 23.33 3.95 3.46
C CYS A 43 23.83 5.08 2.54
N GLY A 44 24.02 4.75 1.27
CA GLY A 44 24.54 5.64 0.23
C GLY A 44 26.02 5.44 -0.09
N GLN A 45 26.68 4.44 0.51
CA GLN A 45 28.06 4.11 0.17
C GLN A 45 28.13 3.50 -1.24
N ALA A 46 29.03 4.05 -2.07
CA ALA A 46 29.24 3.58 -3.44
C ALA A 46 29.88 2.19 -3.50
N ALA A 47 30.72 1.85 -2.53
CA ALA A 47 31.41 0.57 -2.41
C ALA A 47 31.24 0.02 -0.99
N PRO A 48 30.16 -0.75 -0.74
CA PRO A 48 29.93 -1.43 0.52
C PRO A 48 31.11 -2.36 0.86
N ASP A 49 31.66 -2.23 2.07
CA ASP A 49 32.62 -3.19 2.61
C ASP A 49 31.94 -4.51 3.01
N ALA A 50 32.73 -5.50 3.44
CA ALA A 50 32.21 -6.82 3.78
C ALA A 50 31.15 -6.77 4.92
N ASP A 51 31.36 -5.89 5.90
CA ASP A 51 30.45 -5.73 7.03
C ASP A 51 29.13 -5.08 6.58
N TRP A 52 29.18 -4.10 5.68
CA TRP A 52 27.99 -3.49 5.12
C TRP A 52 27.25 -4.44 4.18
N GLN A 53 27.95 -5.18 3.33
CA GLN A 53 27.37 -6.22 2.47
C GLN A 53 26.65 -7.29 3.29
N ALA A 54 27.20 -7.70 4.44
CA ALA A 54 26.54 -8.66 5.33
C ALA A 54 25.24 -8.09 5.92
N ALA A 55 25.24 -6.83 6.33
CA ALA A 55 24.03 -6.16 6.84
C ALA A 55 22.97 -5.95 5.74
N LEU A 56 23.38 -5.55 4.52
CA LEU A 56 22.51 -5.44 3.35
C LEU A 56 21.84 -6.78 3.04
N ARG A 57 22.60 -7.88 3.06
CA ARG A 57 22.06 -9.24 2.90
C ARG A 57 20.97 -9.57 3.91
N ALA A 58 21.24 -9.33 5.20
CA ALA A 58 20.28 -9.58 6.26
C ALA A 58 19.00 -8.72 6.11
N GLN A 59 19.15 -7.45 5.71
CA GLN A 59 18.01 -6.56 5.43
C GLN A 59 17.19 -7.01 4.21
N ALA A 60 17.85 -7.49 3.16
CA ALA A 60 17.19 -8.04 1.98
C ALA A 60 16.42 -9.33 2.32
N GLN A 61 17.00 -10.23 3.13
CA GLN A 61 16.30 -11.41 3.65
C GLN A 61 15.04 -11.03 4.42
N LEU A 62 15.14 -10.05 5.33
CA LEU A 62 14.00 -9.55 6.09
C LEU A 62 12.92 -8.91 5.19
N ALA A 63 13.31 -8.21 4.12
CA ALA A 63 12.36 -7.66 3.15
C ALA A 63 11.63 -8.78 2.38
N MET A 64 12.33 -9.86 2.04
CA MET A 64 11.75 -11.04 1.40
C MET A 64 10.77 -11.78 2.32
N GLU A 65 11.10 -11.94 3.60
CA GLU A 65 10.20 -12.53 4.59
C GLU A 65 8.91 -11.70 4.74
N GLN A 66 9.04 -10.38 4.80
CA GLN A 66 7.87 -9.47 4.83
C GLN A 66 7.02 -9.60 3.56
N LEU A 67 7.64 -9.61 2.38
CA LEU A 67 6.93 -9.78 1.11
C LEU A 67 6.17 -11.11 1.08
N GLN A 68 6.80 -12.20 1.52
CA GLN A 68 6.19 -13.52 1.57
C GLN A 68 5.02 -13.56 2.56
N TYR A 69 5.19 -12.96 3.75
CA TYR A 69 4.12 -12.84 4.73
C TYR A 69 2.92 -12.06 4.19
N LEU A 70 3.15 -10.90 3.58
CA LEU A 70 2.11 -10.08 2.94
C LEU A 70 1.40 -10.84 1.83
N SER A 71 2.15 -11.53 0.98
CA SER A 71 1.60 -12.32 -0.13
C SER A 71 0.72 -13.47 0.39
N GLY A 72 1.13 -14.13 1.48
CA GLY A 72 0.33 -15.21 2.09
C GLY A 72 -0.94 -14.72 2.79
N HIS A 73 -0.93 -13.52 3.38
CA HIS A 73 -2.06 -12.98 4.14
C HIS A 73 -3.03 -12.15 3.30
N MET A 74 -2.53 -11.46 2.28
CA MET A 74 -3.27 -10.47 1.49
C MET A 74 -3.35 -10.83 0.00
N GLY A 75 -2.73 -11.94 -0.41
CA GLY A 75 -2.77 -12.45 -1.78
C GLY A 75 -4.13 -13.03 -2.17
N GLY A 76 -4.32 -13.28 -3.47
CA GLY A 76 -5.56 -13.84 -4.03
C GLY A 76 -6.67 -12.81 -4.27
N GLY A 77 -6.61 -11.63 -3.65
CA GLY A 77 -7.53 -10.50 -3.88
C GLY A 77 -6.85 -9.28 -4.54
N GLY A 78 -7.64 -8.35 -5.07
CA GLY A 78 -7.13 -7.06 -5.55
C GLY A 78 -6.85 -6.11 -4.39
N PHE A 79 -5.57 -5.97 -3.99
CA PHE A 79 -5.14 -5.02 -2.97
C PHE A 79 -4.87 -3.63 -3.58
N TYR A 80 -5.52 -2.59 -3.06
CA TYR A 80 -5.28 -1.20 -3.47
C TYR A 80 -4.39 -0.50 -2.45
N LEU A 81 -3.16 -0.19 -2.84
CA LEU A 81 -2.24 0.63 -2.05
C LEU A 81 -2.36 2.09 -2.47
N ALA A 82 -3.04 2.89 -1.65
CA ALA A 82 -3.21 4.31 -1.94
C ALA A 82 -1.93 5.10 -1.66
N LYS A 83 -1.69 6.17 -2.43
CA LYS A 83 -0.62 7.13 -2.11
C LYS A 83 -1.00 7.97 -0.89
N GLY A 84 -0.23 7.88 0.19
CA GLY A 84 -0.34 8.73 1.38
C GLY A 84 -1.04 8.09 2.59
N VAL A 85 -0.82 8.69 3.78
CA VAL A 85 -1.30 8.18 5.08
C VAL A 85 -2.84 8.23 5.14
N ALA A 86 -3.45 7.16 5.64
CA ALA A 86 -4.89 6.85 5.66
C ALA A 86 -5.88 7.99 5.98
N ALA A 87 -5.45 9.06 6.65
CA ALA A 87 -6.27 10.25 6.89
C ALA A 87 -6.71 10.96 5.59
N MET A 88 -5.86 10.98 4.56
CA MET A 88 -6.24 11.54 3.25
C MET A 88 -7.26 10.66 2.50
N LEU A 89 -7.31 9.36 2.80
CA LEU A 89 -8.25 8.44 2.17
C LEU A 89 -9.67 8.64 2.69
N ALA A 90 -9.84 8.83 4.01
CA ALA A 90 -11.16 9.08 4.57
C ALA A 90 -11.79 10.36 4.01
N ALA A 91 -11.04 11.47 3.97
CA ALA A 91 -11.53 12.74 3.45
C ALA A 91 -11.87 12.68 1.95
N ARG A 92 -11.03 12.01 1.15
CA ARG A 92 -11.28 11.82 -0.28
C ARG A 92 -12.48 10.90 -0.53
N ASP A 93 -12.57 9.79 0.19
CA ASP A 93 -13.63 8.82 0.03
C ASP A 93 -14.99 9.41 0.49
N GLU A 94 -15.00 10.30 1.50
CA GLU A 94 -16.15 11.15 1.83
C GLU A 94 -16.53 12.13 0.72
N LEU A 95 -15.56 12.80 0.11
CA LEU A 95 -15.82 13.73 -0.99
C LEU A 95 -16.40 13.00 -2.21
N ILE A 96 -15.84 11.84 -2.56
CA ILE A 96 -16.34 10.95 -3.62
C ILE A 96 -17.78 10.54 -3.32
N TRP A 97 -18.12 10.21 -2.07
CA TRP A 97 -19.48 9.87 -1.68
C TRP A 97 -20.45 11.06 -1.84
N ARG A 98 -20.05 12.26 -1.43
CA ARG A 98 -20.86 13.48 -1.57
C ARG A 98 -21.10 13.85 -3.04
N GLU A 99 -20.12 13.64 -3.91
CA GLU A 99 -20.21 13.93 -5.34
C GLU A 99 -20.88 12.81 -6.17
N PHE A 100 -21.13 11.65 -5.57
CA PHE A 100 -21.69 10.50 -6.26
C PHE A 100 -23.17 10.70 -6.58
N ASN A 101 -23.53 10.61 -7.87
CA ASN A 101 -24.89 10.85 -8.36
C ASN A 101 -25.62 9.59 -8.83
N GLY A 102 -25.10 8.40 -8.51
CA GLY A 102 -25.68 7.12 -8.90
C GLY A 102 -25.03 6.47 -10.13
N ARG A 103 -24.43 7.26 -11.03
CA ARG A 103 -23.89 6.76 -12.31
C ARG A 103 -22.55 7.35 -12.76
N ASN A 104 -22.03 8.37 -12.07
CA ASN A 104 -20.81 9.10 -12.46
C ASN A 104 -19.48 8.43 -12.05
N TYR A 105 -19.40 7.10 -12.08
CA TYR A 105 -18.19 6.35 -11.67
C TYR A 105 -16.94 6.75 -12.46
N ALA A 106 -17.03 6.81 -13.79
CA ALA A 106 -15.93 7.17 -14.68
C ALA A 106 -15.46 8.62 -14.47
N GLU A 107 -16.40 9.54 -14.22
CA GLU A 107 -16.09 10.95 -13.95
C GLU A 107 -15.31 11.12 -12.64
N LEU A 108 -15.78 10.47 -11.57
CA LEU A 108 -15.13 10.49 -10.26
C LEU A 108 -13.76 9.82 -10.30
N ALA A 109 -13.63 8.72 -11.04
CA ALA A 109 -12.36 8.03 -11.24
C ALA A 109 -11.31 8.98 -11.84
N ARG A 110 -11.67 9.68 -12.92
CA ARG A 110 -10.80 10.66 -13.56
C ARG A 110 -10.47 11.85 -12.64
N ARG A 111 -11.46 12.40 -11.93
CA ARG A 111 -11.29 13.58 -11.06
C ARG A 111 -10.37 13.30 -9.87
N HIS A 112 -10.47 12.11 -9.29
CA HIS A 112 -9.76 11.75 -8.05
C HIS A 112 -8.50 10.89 -8.28
N GLY A 113 -8.12 10.65 -9.55
CA GLY A 113 -6.96 9.84 -9.90
C GLY A 113 -7.10 8.37 -9.47
N LEU A 114 -8.31 7.81 -9.60
CA LEU A 114 -8.68 6.47 -9.18
C LEU A 114 -9.06 5.59 -10.36
N THR A 115 -9.05 4.27 -10.15
CA THR A 115 -9.73 3.34 -11.06
C THR A 115 -11.24 3.39 -10.81
N GLU A 116 -12.06 3.12 -11.83
CA GLU A 116 -13.51 3.00 -11.65
C GLU A 116 -13.88 1.94 -10.61
N MET A 117 -13.10 0.86 -10.53
CA MET A 117 -13.30 -0.20 -9.53
C MET A 117 -13.12 0.35 -8.11
N ARG A 118 -12.10 1.19 -7.87
CA ARG A 118 -11.90 1.80 -6.55
C ARG A 118 -13.04 2.74 -6.18
N VAL A 119 -13.57 3.51 -7.13
CA VAL A 119 -14.75 4.36 -6.90
C VAL A 119 -15.97 3.50 -6.53
N ARG A 120 -16.19 2.37 -7.21
CA ARG A 120 -17.28 1.43 -6.88
C ARG A 120 -17.15 0.86 -5.47
N GLN A 121 -15.94 0.48 -5.06
CA GLN A 121 -15.66 0.01 -3.70
C GLN A 121 -15.97 1.09 -2.66
N ILE A 122 -15.49 2.32 -2.86
CA ILE A 122 -15.76 3.46 -1.96
C ILE A 122 -17.26 3.69 -1.80
N VAL A 123 -18.01 3.70 -2.92
CA VAL A 123 -19.47 3.87 -2.92
C VAL A 123 -20.18 2.71 -2.20
N ALA A 124 -19.70 1.47 -2.34
CA ALA A 124 -20.27 0.31 -1.65
C ALA A 124 -20.00 0.35 -0.14
N GLU A 125 -18.77 0.67 0.27
CA GLU A 125 -18.38 0.84 1.67
C GLU A 125 -19.23 1.94 2.35
N GLN A 126 -19.42 3.08 1.70
CA GLN A 126 -20.21 4.18 2.25
C GLN A 126 -21.70 3.88 2.32
N ARG A 127 -22.27 3.14 1.35
CA ARG A 127 -23.65 2.64 1.46
C ARG A 127 -23.82 1.72 2.67
N ALA A 128 -22.88 0.80 2.88
CA ALA A 128 -22.94 -0.10 4.03
C ALA A 128 -22.90 0.68 5.36
N ARG A 129 -22.04 1.71 5.46
CA ARG A 129 -21.97 2.59 6.65
C ARG A 129 -23.24 3.41 6.85
N ASP A 130 -23.81 3.98 5.79
CA ASP A 130 -25.05 4.77 5.85
C ASP A 130 -26.25 3.90 6.25
N VAL A 131 -26.34 2.67 5.72
CA VAL A 131 -27.35 1.68 6.14
C VAL A 131 -27.17 1.34 7.62
N GLN A 132 -25.95 1.05 8.07
CA GLN A 132 -25.67 0.71 9.47
C GLN A 132 -26.02 1.87 10.43
N GLN A 133 -25.70 3.11 10.05
CA GLN A 133 -26.03 4.31 10.84
C GLN A 133 -27.54 4.56 10.91
N ARG A 134 -28.27 4.32 9.81
CA ARG A 134 -29.73 4.45 9.78
C ARG A 134 -30.43 3.32 10.55
N GLN A 135 -29.92 2.10 10.47
CA GLN A 135 -30.44 0.96 11.24
C GLN A 135 -30.17 1.08 12.74
N GLY A 136 -29.09 1.76 13.15
CA GLY A 136 -28.83 2.12 14.55
C GLY A 136 -29.74 3.21 15.12
N ARG A 137 -30.61 3.83 14.29
CA ARG A 137 -31.70 4.71 14.70
C ARG A 137 -33.03 4.06 14.32
N LEU A 138 -33.45 3.06 15.09
CA LEU A 138 -34.85 2.61 15.10
C LEU A 138 -35.58 3.41 16.19
N PRO A 139 -36.39 4.43 15.85
CA PRO A 139 -37.27 5.04 16.84
C PRO A 139 -38.33 4.00 17.22
N GLY A 140 -38.34 3.57 18.50
CA GLY A 140 -39.40 2.74 19.07
C GLY A 140 -39.03 1.35 19.57
N LEU A 141 -37.77 1.08 19.94
CA LEU A 141 -37.38 -0.18 20.63
C LEU A 141 -36.75 0.03 22.02
N ASP A 142 -36.90 1.23 22.61
CA ASP A 142 -36.47 1.50 24.00
C ASP A 142 -37.64 1.62 25.00
N ASP A 143 -38.88 1.35 24.57
CA ASP A 143 -40.07 1.35 25.45
C ASP A 143 -40.77 -0.02 25.39
N GLN A 144 -40.16 -1.07 25.95
CA GLN A 144 -40.85 -2.22 26.56
C GLN A 144 -40.01 -2.85 27.68
#